data_AF-A0A0R2BPN3-F1
#
_entry.id   AF-A0A0R2BPN3-F1
#
_cell.length_a   1.000
_cell.length_b   1.000
_cell.length_c   1.000
_cell.angle_alpha   90.00
_cell.angle_beta   90.00
_cell.angle_gamma   90.00
#
_symmetry.space_group_name_H-M   'P 1'
#
loop_
_entity.id
_entity.type
_entity.pdbx_description
1 polymer ?
#
loop_
_entity_poly.entity_id
_entity_poly.type
_entity_poly.pdbx_seq_one_letter_code
_entity_poly.pdbx_strand_id
1 'polypeptide(L)'
;MTLWQEKNRTMYQMTGFGLIALVVFTIYGLFNGGSLSIMSHISMVVFMLLTIVLFILLARDQEHVWTSNKYRLIPVSDTKLYLANVLATVLTFVYFYILELVIMVICGISEISSLTNIGNGYWPQLLSGQLLMLAFLLFGWVFISTIHFVIVSVSAFLPAFRQRLIRVVLAIVIFIVVLNIVNWLQKLMSQILSNMFSSSLLGVSASTQLTTALLLGTLYFVISTVVLSALNVYLMKRWVETSTKAA
;
A
#
# COMPACT_ATOMS: atom_id res chain seq x y z
N MET A 1 16.22 -18.82 -2.51
CA MET A 1 14.85 -18.53 -2.04
C MET A 1 14.43 -17.23 -2.71
N THR A 2 13.37 -17.22 -3.51
CA THR A 2 12.96 -16.00 -4.22
C THR A 2 12.29 -15.03 -3.23
N LEU A 3 12.43 -13.71 -3.44
CA LEU A 3 11.83 -12.67 -2.57
C LEU A 3 10.33 -12.91 -2.30
N TRP A 4 9.64 -13.44 -3.29
CA TRP A 4 8.23 -13.81 -3.21
C TRP A 4 7.94 -14.96 -2.23
N GLN A 5 8.81 -15.98 -2.14
CA GLN A 5 8.64 -17.11 -1.22
C GLN A 5 8.77 -16.69 0.25
N GLU A 6 9.69 -15.77 0.56
CA GLU A 6 9.88 -15.28 1.92
C GLU A 6 8.67 -14.45 2.38
N LYS A 7 8.20 -13.53 1.53
CA LYS A 7 7.02 -12.70 1.83
C LYS A 7 5.73 -13.52 1.93
N ASN A 8 5.56 -14.52 1.07
CA ASN A 8 4.40 -15.41 1.13
C ASN A 8 4.37 -16.25 2.41
N ARG A 9 5.52 -16.60 3.01
CA ARG A 9 5.53 -17.31 4.29
C ARG A 9 4.90 -16.46 5.40
N THR A 10 5.26 -15.18 5.48
CA THR A 10 4.66 -14.23 6.44
C THR A 10 3.15 -14.15 6.21
N MET A 11 2.73 -14.10 4.95
CA MET A 11 1.32 -14.11 4.58
C MET A 11 0.58 -15.38 5.06
N TYR A 12 1.10 -16.58 4.78
CA TYR A 12 0.46 -17.83 5.21
C TYR A 12 0.32 -17.92 6.73
N GLN A 13 1.32 -17.44 7.46
CA GLN A 13 1.26 -17.37 8.93
C GLN A 13 0.13 -16.44 9.38
N MET A 14 0.01 -15.25 8.78
CA MET A 14 -1.06 -14.30 9.11
C MET A 14 -2.45 -14.86 8.79
N THR A 15 -2.63 -15.51 7.63
CA THR A 15 -3.89 -16.17 7.28
C THR A 15 -4.22 -17.29 8.28
N GLY A 16 -3.23 -18.09 8.68
CA GLY A 16 -3.40 -19.13 9.70
C GLY A 16 -3.85 -18.58 11.05
N PHE A 17 -3.20 -17.51 11.55
CA PHE A 17 -3.60 -16.83 12.77
C PHE A 17 -5.02 -16.24 12.66
N GLY A 18 -5.36 -15.67 11.51
CA GLY A 18 -6.69 -15.13 11.25
C GLY A 18 -7.80 -16.17 11.29
N LEU A 19 -7.57 -17.35 10.71
CA LEU A 19 -8.53 -18.45 10.76
C LEU A 19 -8.73 -18.95 12.19
N ILE A 20 -7.66 -19.08 12.98
CA ILE A 20 -7.76 -19.47 14.40
C ILE A 20 -8.57 -18.43 15.18
N ALA A 21 -8.24 -17.14 15.01
CA ALA A 21 -8.96 -16.05 15.68
C ALA A 21 -10.45 -16.04 15.30
N LEU A 22 -10.76 -16.20 14.01
CA LEU A 22 -12.13 -16.28 13.51
C LEU A 22 -12.91 -17.41 14.18
N VAL A 23 -12.34 -18.61 14.27
CA VAL A 23 -13.00 -19.75 14.91
C VAL A 23 -13.24 -19.48 16.40
N VAL A 24 -12.22 -19.00 17.13
CA VAL A 24 -12.33 -18.71 18.57
C VAL A 24 -13.39 -17.66 18.86
N PHE A 25 -13.39 -16.54 18.12
CA PHE A 25 -14.39 -15.48 18.32
C PHE A 25 -15.80 -15.91 17.91
N THR A 26 -15.93 -16.73 16.86
CA THR A 26 -17.25 -17.27 16.46
C THR A 26 -17.81 -18.20 17.53
N ILE A 27 -16.98 -19.10 18.09
CA ILE A 27 -17.39 -19.98 19.21
C ILE A 27 -17.81 -19.15 20.42
N TYR A 28 -17.02 -18.13 20.78
CA TYR A 28 -17.35 -17.21 21.87
C TYR A 28 -18.69 -16.49 21.63
N GLY A 29 -18.93 -16.02 20.40
CA GLY A 29 -20.19 -15.40 20.01
C GLY A 29 -21.40 -16.34 20.15
N LEU A 30 -21.24 -17.61 19.79
CA LEU A 30 -22.28 -18.63 19.96
C LEU A 30 -22.60 -18.89 21.44
N PHE A 31 -21.59 -18.94 22.31
CA PHE A 31 -21.80 -19.09 23.76
C PHE A 31 -22.57 -17.93 24.39
N ASN A 32 -22.44 -16.73 23.84
CA ASN A 32 -23.19 -15.55 24.28
C ASN A 32 -24.60 -15.45 23.66
N GLY A 33 -25.10 -16.52 23.03
CA GLY A 33 -26.42 -16.58 22.42
C GLY A 33 -26.50 -16.03 20.99
N GLY A 34 -25.36 -15.79 20.33
CA GLY A 34 -25.31 -15.40 18.93
C GLY A 34 -25.68 -16.54 17.98
N SER A 35 -26.12 -16.19 16.76
CA SER A 35 -26.32 -17.12 15.65
C SER A 35 -25.05 -17.31 14.83
N LEU A 36 -25.00 -18.35 14.01
CA LEU A 36 -23.85 -18.64 13.14
C LEU A 36 -23.57 -17.54 12.10
N SER A 37 -24.55 -16.68 11.81
CA SER A 37 -24.40 -15.49 10.96
C SER A 37 -23.39 -14.48 11.51
N ILE A 38 -23.12 -14.48 12.82
CA ILE A 38 -22.11 -13.59 13.42
C ILE A 38 -20.69 -13.83 12.85
N MET A 39 -20.46 -15.01 12.27
CA MET A 39 -19.21 -15.38 11.62
C MET A 39 -18.85 -14.45 10.46
N SER A 40 -19.83 -13.92 9.72
CA SER A 40 -19.59 -13.00 8.61
C SER A 40 -18.97 -11.69 9.11
N HIS A 41 -19.54 -11.10 10.16
CA HIS A 41 -19.11 -9.83 10.75
C HIS A 41 -17.77 -9.96 11.45
N ILE A 42 -17.56 -11.06 12.19
CA ILE A 42 -16.28 -11.37 12.84
C ILE A 42 -15.19 -11.53 11.79
N SER A 43 -15.48 -12.22 10.67
CA SER A 43 -14.51 -12.37 9.58
C SER A 43 -14.06 -11.01 9.02
N MET A 44 -15.00 -10.10 8.75
CA MET A 44 -14.68 -8.77 8.25
C MET A 44 -13.74 -8.00 9.20
N VAL A 45 -14.01 -8.02 10.50
CA VAL A 45 -13.19 -7.30 11.50
C VAL A 45 -11.80 -7.94 11.66
N VAL A 46 -11.72 -9.27 11.77
CA VAL A 46 -10.44 -9.98 11.95
C VAL A 46 -9.52 -9.76 10.75
N PHE A 47 -10.04 -9.93 9.53
CA PHE A 47 -9.22 -9.77 8.33
C PHE A 47 -8.89 -8.30 8.02
N MET A 48 -9.77 -7.34 8.38
CA MET A 48 -9.44 -5.92 8.34
C MET A 48 -8.28 -5.55 9.27
N LEU A 49 -8.18 -6.15 10.46
CA LEU A 49 -7.02 -5.90 11.33
C LEU A 49 -5.76 -6.57 10.78
N LEU A 50 -5.88 -7.77 10.21
CA LEU A 50 -4.75 -8.49 9.62
C LEU A 50 -4.20 -7.80 8.37
N THR A 51 -5.03 -7.17 7.54
CA THR A 51 -4.55 -6.38 6.40
C THR A 51 -3.65 -5.23 6.86
N ILE A 52 -3.99 -4.54 7.95
CA ILE A 52 -3.15 -3.49 8.54
C ILE A 52 -1.82 -4.05 9.03
N VAL A 53 -1.85 -5.17 9.77
CA VAL A 53 -0.62 -5.82 10.26
C VAL A 53 0.26 -6.29 9.10
N LEU A 54 -0.33 -6.94 8.10
CA LEU A 54 0.38 -7.42 6.92
C LEU A 54 0.99 -6.27 6.13
N PHE A 55 0.28 -5.14 6.00
CA PHE A 55 0.79 -3.93 5.36
C PHE A 55 2.09 -3.44 6.03
N ILE A 56 2.11 -3.39 7.37
CA ILE A 56 3.30 -2.97 8.14
C ILE A 56 4.45 -3.96 7.96
N LEU A 57 4.18 -5.26 8.03
CA LEU A 57 5.19 -6.30 7.86
C LEU A 57 5.79 -6.27 6.44
N LEU A 58 4.95 -6.12 5.42
CA LEU A 58 5.38 -6.00 4.03
C LEU A 58 6.20 -4.72 3.78
N ALA A 59 5.82 -3.60 4.42
CA ALA A 59 6.61 -2.37 4.37
C ALA A 59 8.01 -2.56 4.98
N ARG A 60 8.09 -3.27 6.11
CA ARG A 60 9.38 -3.63 6.74
C ARG A 60 10.20 -4.55 5.86
N ASP A 61 9.59 -5.59 5.29
CA ASP A 61 10.29 -6.54 4.42
C ASP A 61 10.80 -5.87 3.14
N GLN A 62 10.03 -4.92 2.60
CA GLN A 62 10.45 -4.10 1.47
C GLN A 62 11.71 -3.29 1.79
N GLU A 63 11.83 -2.78 3.02
CA GLU A 63 13.00 -2.03 3.47
C GLU A 63 14.22 -2.92 3.74
N HIS A 64 13.99 -4.09 4.32
CA HIS A 64 15.06 -5.04 4.68
C HIS A 64 15.87 -5.52 3.46
N VAL A 65 15.25 -5.53 2.27
CA VAL A 65 15.94 -5.85 1.00
C VAL A 65 17.10 -4.88 0.73
N TRP A 66 16.96 -3.61 1.12
CA TRP A 66 17.99 -2.58 0.89
C TRP A 66 19.10 -2.59 1.93
N THR A 67 18.77 -2.97 3.17
CA THR A 67 19.74 -2.95 4.28
C THR A 67 20.52 -4.26 4.43
N SER A 68 20.04 -5.36 3.84
CA SER A 68 20.64 -6.69 4.01
C SER A 68 21.78 -6.95 3.02
N ASN A 69 22.93 -7.37 3.54
CA ASN A 69 24.10 -7.76 2.73
C ASN A 69 23.83 -8.95 1.78
N LYS A 70 22.77 -9.74 2.03
CA LYS A 70 22.42 -10.90 1.20
C LYS A 70 22.01 -10.53 -0.23
N TYR A 71 21.33 -9.39 -0.41
CA TYR A 71 20.80 -8.98 -1.73
C TYR A 71 21.80 -8.12 -2.53
N ARG A 72 22.81 -7.56 -1.87
CA ARG A 72 23.90 -6.78 -2.50
C ARG A 72 24.88 -7.63 -3.32
N LEU A 73 24.89 -8.95 -3.11
CA LEU A 73 25.79 -9.88 -3.81
C LEU A 73 25.17 -10.49 -5.07
N ILE A 74 23.90 -10.17 -5.36
CA ILE A 74 23.21 -10.67 -6.54
C ILE A 74 23.57 -9.74 -7.71
N PRO A 75 24.17 -10.24 -8.82
CA PRO A 75 24.57 -9.41 -9.96
C PRO A 75 23.34 -9.01 -10.80
N VAL A 76 22.51 -8.12 -10.26
CA VAL A 76 21.31 -7.58 -10.87
C VAL A 76 21.32 -6.07 -10.70
N SER A 77 20.90 -5.31 -11.71
CA SER A 77 20.84 -3.85 -11.61
C SER A 77 19.86 -3.40 -10.53
N ASP A 78 20.22 -2.40 -9.73
CA ASP A 78 19.45 -1.91 -8.58
C ASP A 78 17.99 -1.54 -8.94
N THR A 79 17.78 -1.05 -10.17
CA THR A 79 16.44 -0.77 -10.70
C THR A 79 15.56 -2.01 -10.87
N LYS A 80 16.14 -3.12 -11.34
CA LYS A 80 15.44 -4.40 -11.51
C LYS A 80 15.16 -5.01 -10.15
N LEU A 81 16.10 -4.88 -9.20
CA LEU A 81 15.90 -5.31 -7.82
C LEU A 81 14.77 -4.52 -7.15
N TYR A 82 14.71 -3.20 -7.35
CA TYR A 82 13.62 -2.35 -6.85
C TYR A 82 12.26 -2.76 -7.40
N LEU A 83 12.14 -2.83 -8.73
CA LEU A 83 10.90 -3.22 -9.39
C LEU A 83 10.46 -4.62 -8.97
N ALA A 84 11.39 -5.58 -8.88
CA ALA A 84 11.10 -6.92 -8.43
C ALA A 84 10.63 -6.98 -6.97
N ASN A 85 11.21 -6.17 -6.08
CA ASN A 85 10.82 -6.10 -4.67
C ASN A 85 9.42 -5.49 -4.51
N VAL A 86 9.16 -4.35 -5.17
CA VAL A 86 7.83 -3.72 -5.17
C VAL A 86 6.80 -4.69 -5.72
N LEU A 87 7.07 -5.28 -6.90
CA LEU A 87 6.16 -6.24 -7.54
C LEU A 87 5.92 -7.47 -6.67
N ALA A 88 6.94 -8.01 -6.00
CA ALA A 88 6.76 -9.10 -5.05
C ALA A 88 5.86 -8.70 -3.87
N THR A 89 6.03 -7.48 -3.31
CA THR A 89 5.13 -6.95 -2.28
C THR A 89 3.68 -6.88 -2.76
N VAL A 90 3.47 -6.34 -3.98
CA VAL A 90 2.13 -6.25 -4.59
C VAL A 90 1.52 -7.63 -4.77
N LEU A 91 2.26 -8.58 -5.36
CA LEU A 91 1.76 -9.93 -5.60
C LEU A 91 1.40 -10.66 -4.31
N THR A 92 2.24 -10.55 -3.26
CA THR A 92 1.95 -11.17 -1.96
C THR A 92 0.69 -10.56 -1.34
N PHE A 93 0.51 -9.23 -1.43
CA PHE A 93 -0.68 -8.58 -0.89
C PHE A 93 -1.95 -8.92 -1.68
N VAL A 94 -1.89 -8.91 -3.03
CA VAL A 94 -3.02 -9.31 -3.88
C VAL A 94 -3.43 -10.75 -3.59
N TYR A 95 -2.45 -11.65 -3.38
CA TYR A 95 -2.73 -13.03 -3.02
C TYR A 95 -3.42 -13.16 -1.66
N PHE A 96 -2.97 -12.40 -0.65
CA PHE A 96 -3.66 -12.32 0.64
C PHE A 96 -5.10 -11.81 0.51
N TYR A 97 -5.29 -10.73 -0.26
CA TYR A 97 -6.58 -10.10 -0.46
C TYR A 97 -7.58 -11.03 -1.17
N ILE A 98 -7.11 -11.82 -2.14
CA ILE A 98 -7.93 -12.86 -2.77
C ILE A 98 -8.36 -13.92 -1.75
N LEU A 99 -7.44 -14.39 -0.90
CA LEU A 99 -7.77 -15.36 0.16
C LEU A 99 -8.78 -14.80 1.16
N GLU A 100 -8.58 -13.55 1.59
CA GLU A 100 -9.50 -12.84 2.47
C GLU A 100 -10.90 -12.74 1.86
N LEU A 101 -11.01 -12.36 0.57
CA LEU A 101 -12.30 -12.32 -0.12
C LEU A 101 -12.97 -13.70 -0.18
N VAL A 102 -12.22 -14.75 -0.48
CA VAL A 102 -12.75 -16.13 -0.50
C VAL A 102 -13.27 -16.53 0.88
N ILE A 103 -12.53 -16.24 1.95
CA ILE A 103 -12.95 -16.55 3.33
C ILE A 103 -14.20 -15.76 3.71
N MET A 104 -14.25 -14.46 3.40
CA MET A 104 -15.43 -13.63 3.67
C MET A 104 -16.67 -14.14 2.92
N VAL A 105 -16.53 -14.56 1.66
CA VAL A 105 -17.65 -15.15 0.90
C VAL A 105 -18.13 -16.43 1.54
N ILE A 106 -17.22 -17.32 1.97
CA ILE A 106 -17.57 -18.57 2.65
C ILE A 106 -18.30 -18.29 3.97
N CYS A 107 -17.79 -17.35 4.78
CA CYS A 107 -18.39 -16.97 6.05
C CYS A 107 -19.75 -16.26 5.88
N GLY A 108 -19.97 -15.58 4.76
CA GLY A 108 -21.20 -14.87 4.43
C GLY A 108 -22.26 -15.69 3.70
N ILE A 109 -22.07 -17.01 3.48
CA ILE A 109 -23.02 -17.85 2.72
C ILE A 109 -24.44 -17.77 3.32
N SER A 110 -24.57 -17.70 4.64
CA SER A 110 -25.86 -17.57 5.32
C SER A 110 -26.61 -16.26 5.01
N GLU A 111 -25.92 -15.26 4.48
CA GLU A 111 -26.42 -13.92 4.16
C GLU A 111 -26.45 -13.66 2.64
N ILE A 112 -26.35 -14.70 1.81
CA ILE A 112 -26.36 -14.57 0.34
C ILE A 112 -27.67 -13.93 -0.18
N SER A 113 -28.80 -14.14 0.49
CA SER A 113 -30.08 -13.52 0.12
C SER A 113 -30.09 -11.99 0.29
N SER A 114 -29.25 -11.43 1.17
CA SER A 114 -29.02 -9.99 1.25
C SER A 114 -28.07 -9.48 0.18
N LEU A 115 -27.16 -10.31 -0.34
CA LEU A 115 -26.27 -9.94 -1.46
C LEU A 115 -27.02 -9.80 -2.79
N THR A 116 -28.10 -10.55 -3.01
CA THR A 116 -28.90 -10.48 -4.25
C THR A 116 -29.85 -9.28 -4.31
N ASN A 117 -30.11 -8.62 -3.17
CA ASN A 117 -30.90 -7.38 -3.08
C ASN A 117 -30.05 -6.11 -3.22
N ILE A 118 -28.76 -6.24 -3.49
CA ILE A 118 -27.86 -5.11 -3.70
C ILE A 118 -28.18 -4.46 -5.05
N GLY A 119 -28.75 -3.26 -5.01
CA GLY A 119 -29.08 -2.50 -6.22
C GLY A 119 -27.86 -2.25 -7.11
N ASN A 120 -28.08 -2.16 -8.43
CA ASN A 120 -27.01 -2.01 -9.44
C ASN A 120 -26.03 -0.84 -9.19
N GLY A 121 -26.40 0.18 -8.41
CA GLY A 121 -25.52 1.30 -8.05
C GLY A 121 -24.45 1.01 -6.99
N TYR A 122 -24.59 -0.07 -6.21
CA TYR A 122 -23.66 -0.40 -5.13
C TYR A 122 -22.39 -1.12 -5.61
N TRP A 123 -22.50 -1.96 -6.64
CA TRP A 123 -21.36 -2.71 -7.18
C TRP A 123 -20.24 -1.81 -7.71
N PRO A 124 -20.52 -0.76 -8.52
CA PRO A 124 -19.49 0.20 -8.93
C PRO A 124 -18.84 0.93 -7.76
N GLN A 125 -19.60 1.25 -6.71
CA GLN A 125 -19.09 1.92 -5.52
C GLN A 125 -18.16 1.00 -4.72
N LEU A 126 -18.53 -0.27 -4.51
CA LEU A 126 -17.69 -1.24 -3.83
C LEU A 126 -16.38 -1.46 -4.60
N LEU A 127 -16.46 -1.68 -5.92
CA LEU A 127 -15.27 -1.89 -6.75
C LEU A 127 -14.35 -0.67 -6.76
N SER A 128 -14.89 0.54 -6.92
CA SER A 128 -14.10 1.77 -6.89
C SER A 128 -13.45 2.03 -5.52
N GLY A 129 -14.15 1.70 -4.42
CA GLY A 129 -13.59 1.77 -3.07
C GLY A 129 -12.42 0.80 -2.85
N GLN A 130 -12.55 -0.44 -3.35
CA GLN A 130 -11.47 -1.43 -3.24
C GLN A 130 -10.26 -1.07 -4.12
N LEU A 131 -10.49 -0.54 -5.31
CA LEU A 131 -9.42 -0.02 -6.16
C LEU A 131 -8.69 1.15 -5.51
N LEU A 132 -9.43 2.07 -4.88
CA LEU A 132 -8.85 3.18 -4.13
C LEU A 132 -7.96 2.68 -2.98
N MET A 133 -8.45 1.71 -2.20
CA MET A 133 -7.71 1.11 -1.11
C MET A 133 -6.39 0.48 -1.60
N LEU A 134 -6.43 -0.32 -2.67
CA LEU A 134 -5.22 -0.90 -3.27
C LEU A 134 -4.24 0.17 -3.74
N ALA A 135 -4.72 1.21 -4.43
CA ALA A 135 -3.87 2.31 -4.89
C ALA A 135 -3.22 3.07 -3.73
N PHE A 136 -3.96 3.27 -2.63
CA PHE A 136 -3.45 3.91 -1.42
C PHE A 136 -2.33 3.09 -0.75
N LEU A 137 -2.50 1.77 -0.65
CA LEU A 137 -1.48 0.89 -0.07
C LEU A 137 -0.19 0.86 -0.92
N LEU A 138 -0.34 0.80 -2.25
CA LEU A 138 0.80 0.90 -3.17
C LEU A 138 1.56 2.22 -3.01
N PHE A 139 0.82 3.33 -2.95
CA PHE A 139 1.37 4.64 -2.68
C PHE A 139 2.13 4.65 -1.36
N GLY A 140 1.57 4.07 -0.30
CA GLY A 140 2.20 3.95 1.02
C GLY A 140 3.56 3.26 0.98
N TRP A 141 3.67 2.10 0.33
CA TRP A 141 4.95 1.40 0.21
C TRP A 141 5.99 2.18 -0.60
N VAL A 142 5.60 2.76 -1.73
CA VAL A 142 6.51 3.57 -2.55
C VAL A 142 6.97 4.82 -1.79
N PHE A 143 6.07 5.46 -1.04
CA PHE A 143 6.37 6.63 -0.22
C PHE A 143 7.34 6.31 0.92
N ILE A 144 7.17 5.17 1.60
CA ILE A 144 8.12 4.70 2.63
C ILE A 144 9.52 4.52 2.03
N SER A 145 9.62 3.86 0.86
CA SER A 145 10.89 3.72 0.15
C SER A 145 11.48 5.07 -0.28
N THR A 146 10.64 6.03 -0.68
CA THR A 146 11.09 7.40 -0.98
C THR A 146 11.74 8.04 0.24
N ILE A 147 11.10 7.97 1.41
CA ILE A 147 11.67 8.52 2.65
C ILE A 147 13.03 7.88 2.94
N HIS A 148 13.14 6.56 2.83
CA HIS A 148 14.42 5.88 3.04
C HIS A 148 15.51 6.35 2.07
N PHE A 149 15.23 6.35 0.77
CA PHE A 149 16.19 6.77 -0.25
C PHE A 149 16.59 8.23 -0.11
N VAL A 150 15.67 9.10 0.30
CA VAL A 150 15.98 10.49 0.62
C VAL A 150 16.97 10.55 1.78
N ILE A 151 16.69 9.87 2.90
CA ILE A 151 17.59 9.87 4.07
C ILE A 151 18.99 9.37 3.70
N VAL A 152 19.09 8.28 2.94
CA VAL A 152 20.38 7.73 2.47
C VAL A 152 21.09 8.71 1.54
N SER A 153 20.39 9.28 0.56
CA SER A 153 20.96 10.26 -0.37
C SER A 153 21.49 11.49 0.36
N VAL A 154 20.75 12.00 1.36
CA VAL A 154 21.19 13.12 2.20
C VAL A 154 22.46 12.76 2.97
N SER A 155 22.54 11.54 3.50
CA SER A 155 23.71 11.09 4.25
C SER A 155 24.99 11.06 3.41
N ALA A 156 24.88 10.92 2.09
CA ALA A 156 26.01 10.92 1.15
C ALA A 156 26.59 12.32 0.85
N PHE A 157 25.77 13.38 0.89
CA PHE A 157 26.24 14.77 0.70
C PHE A 157 26.86 15.39 1.94
N LEU A 158 26.74 14.73 3.08
CA LEU A 158 27.29 15.24 4.33
C LEU A 158 28.73 14.74 4.46
N PRO A 159 29.75 15.63 4.31
CA PRO A 159 31.12 15.26 4.58
C PRO A 159 31.21 14.69 6.00
N ALA A 160 32.23 13.87 6.27
CA ALA A 160 32.56 13.35 7.61
C ALA A 160 32.95 14.47 8.62
N PHE A 161 32.54 15.72 8.35
CA PHE A 161 32.79 16.88 9.15
C PHE A 161 31.81 16.96 10.32
N ARG A 162 32.42 17.06 11.50
CA ARG A 162 31.80 17.03 12.82
C ARG A 162 30.76 18.14 12.96
N GLN A 163 29.47 17.77 12.97
CA GLN A 163 28.40 18.36 13.80
C GLN A 163 27.08 17.61 13.52
N ARG A 164 26.62 16.78 14.48
CA ARG A 164 25.37 15.99 14.37
C ARG A 164 24.15 16.85 14.03
N LEU A 165 24.12 18.11 14.43
CA LEU A 165 23.00 19.03 14.23
C LEU A 165 22.79 19.42 12.75
N ILE A 166 23.87 19.72 12.01
CA ILE A 166 23.76 20.14 10.60
C ILE A 166 23.20 19.00 9.73
N ARG A 167 23.58 17.74 10.03
CA ARG A 167 23.02 16.55 9.39
C ARG A 167 21.51 16.42 9.60
N VAL A 168 21.05 16.65 10.83
CA VAL A 168 19.62 16.57 11.17
C VAL A 168 18.83 17.69 10.50
N VAL A 169 19.33 18.92 10.54
CA VAL A 169 18.66 20.07 9.91
C VAL A 169 18.54 19.89 8.39
N LEU A 170 19.61 19.46 7.72
CA LEU A 170 19.61 19.28 6.26
C LEU A 170 18.67 18.13 5.84
N ALA A 171 18.58 17.05 6.64
CA ALA A 171 17.59 15.99 6.44
C ALA A 171 16.15 16.48 6.61
N ILE A 172 15.87 17.30 7.63
CA ILE A 172 14.56 17.92 7.84
C ILE A 172 14.19 18.83 6.66
N VAL A 173 15.12 19.65 6.17
CA VAL A 173 14.87 20.56 5.03
C VAL A 173 14.49 19.78 3.78
N ILE A 174 15.23 18.71 3.45
CA ILE A 174 14.93 17.92 2.26
C ILE A 174 13.63 17.13 2.43
N PHE A 175 13.35 16.63 3.64
CA PHE A 175 12.04 16.05 3.96
C PHE A 175 10.90 17.05 3.71
N ILE A 176 11.05 18.30 4.13
CA ILE A 176 10.08 19.39 3.84
C ILE A 176 9.95 19.64 2.33
N VAL A 177 11.06 19.60 1.57
CA VAL A 177 11.02 19.75 0.11
C VAL A 177 10.20 18.63 -0.54
N VAL A 178 10.37 17.38 -0.10
CA VAL A 178 9.59 16.24 -0.60
C VAL A 178 8.11 16.39 -0.25
N LEU A 179 7.78 16.79 0.97
CA LEU A 179 6.39 17.09 1.35
C LEU A 179 5.79 18.20 0.48
N ASN A 180 6.58 19.23 0.14
CA ASN A 180 6.15 20.28 -0.78
C ASN A 180 5.93 19.77 -2.21
N ILE A 181 6.74 18.83 -2.70
CA ILE A 181 6.52 18.18 -4.01
C ILE A 181 5.21 17.39 -3.99
N VAL A 182 4.95 16.63 -2.93
CA VAL A 182 3.69 15.88 -2.78
C VAL A 182 2.49 16.85 -2.71
N ASN A 183 2.59 17.91 -1.92
CA ASN A 183 1.55 18.94 -1.84
C ASN A 183 1.33 19.66 -3.18
N TRP A 184 2.40 19.91 -3.93
CA TRP A 184 2.32 20.50 -5.27
C TRP A 184 1.65 19.55 -6.26
N LEU A 185 1.99 18.26 -6.22
CA LEU A 185 1.36 17.23 -7.04
C LEU A 185 -0.14 17.12 -6.70
N GLN A 186 -0.50 17.16 -5.42
CA GLN A 186 -1.89 17.20 -4.97
C GLN A 186 -2.62 18.43 -5.51
N LYS A 187 -2.00 19.62 -5.47
CA LYS A 187 -2.60 20.85 -6.01
C LYS A 187 -2.80 20.76 -7.52
N LEU A 188 -1.79 20.32 -8.28
CA LEU A 188 -1.91 20.12 -9.72
C LEU A 188 -3.03 19.14 -10.08
N MET A 189 -3.07 18.00 -9.39
CA MET A 189 -4.12 17.00 -9.59
C MET A 189 -5.48 17.57 -9.21
N SER A 190 -5.58 18.29 -8.09
CA SER A 190 -6.84 18.93 -7.69
C SER A 190 -7.32 19.95 -8.73
N GLN A 191 -6.42 20.70 -9.36
CA GLN A 191 -6.75 21.68 -10.40
C GLN A 191 -7.14 21.00 -11.72
N ILE A 192 -6.41 19.99 -12.16
CA ILE A 192 -6.73 19.23 -13.37
C ILE A 192 -8.07 18.51 -13.19
N LEU A 193 -8.26 17.84 -12.06
CA LEU A 193 -9.49 17.13 -11.74
C LEU A 193 -10.65 18.08 -11.50
N SER A 194 -10.44 19.19 -10.80
CA SER A 194 -11.50 20.19 -10.62
C SER A 194 -11.90 20.83 -11.94
N ASN A 195 -11.01 20.97 -12.91
CA ASN A 195 -11.32 21.56 -14.23
C ASN A 195 -11.89 20.54 -15.22
N MET A 196 -11.53 19.25 -15.09
CA MET A 196 -12.15 18.17 -15.87
C MET A 196 -13.54 17.81 -15.35
N PHE A 197 -13.77 18.01 -14.06
CA PHE A 197 -15.03 17.70 -13.37
C PHE A 197 -15.66 18.95 -12.74
N SER A 198 -15.34 20.15 -13.27
CA SER A 198 -15.99 21.43 -12.93
C SER A 198 -17.39 21.44 -13.51
N SER A 199 -18.21 20.57 -13.00
CA SER A 199 -19.64 20.64 -13.17
C SER A 199 -20.18 20.15 -11.84
N SER A 200 -20.87 21.06 -11.17
CA SER A 200 -21.98 20.63 -10.35
C SER A 200 -22.74 19.61 -11.19
N LEU A 201 -22.65 18.32 -10.82
CA LEU A 201 -23.38 17.23 -11.46
C LEU A 201 -24.86 17.37 -11.05
N LEU A 202 -25.47 18.51 -11.43
CA LEU A 202 -26.84 18.87 -11.15
C LEU A 202 -27.73 17.87 -11.91
N GLY A 203 -28.40 16.99 -11.16
CA GLY A 203 -29.27 15.94 -11.71
C GLY A 203 -28.67 14.53 -11.73
N VAL A 204 -27.44 14.34 -11.27
CA VAL A 204 -26.80 13.02 -11.15
C VAL A 204 -27.00 12.46 -9.75
N SER A 205 -27.28 11.16 -9.64
CA SER A 205 -27.57 10.53 -8.36
C SER A 205 -26.34 10.54 -7.43
N ALA A 206 -26.59 10.61 -6.12
CA ALA A 206 -25.54 10.64 -5.11
C ALA A 206 -24.56 9.44 -5.20
N SER A 207 -25.05 8.26 -5.63
CA SER A 207 -24.22 7.07 -5.82
C SER A 207 -23.18 7.23 -6.94
N THR A 208 -23.57 7.84 -8.06
CA THR A 208 -22.65 8.12 -9.17
C THR A 208 -21.65 9.23 -8.86
N GLN A 209 -22.01 10.21 -8.03
CA GLN A 209 -21.08 11.21 -7.53
C GLN A 209 -20.00 10.58 -6.64
N LEU A 210 -20.41 9.72 -5.70
CA LEU A 210 -19.48 9.00 -4.83
C LEU A 210 -18.55 8.07 -5.61
N THR A 211 -19.08 7.31 -6.57
CA THR A 211 -18.26 6.42 -7.42
C THR A 211 -17.22 7.21 -8.22
N THR A 212 -17.62 8.35 -8.80
CA THR A 212 -16.69 9.24 -9.51
C THR A 212 -15.60 9.74 -8.57
N ALA A 213 -15.95 10.20 -7.36
CA ALA A 213 -14.97 10.67 -6.38
C ALA A 213 -13.95 9.59 -5.97
N LEU A 214 -14.40 8.34 -5.77
CA LEU A 214 -13.54 7.22 -5.44
C LEU A 214 -12.56 6.88 -6.58
N LEU A 215 -13.04 6.89 -7.83
CA LEU A 215 -12.19 6.68 -9.01
C LEU A 215 -11.16 7.81 -9.19
N LEU A 216 -11.55 9.05 -8.92
CA LEU A 216 -10.62 10.19 -8.96
C LEU A 216 -9.54 10.09 -7.89
N GLY A 217 -9.91 9.69 -6.67
CA GLY A 217 -8.93 9.39 -5.62
C GLY A 217 -7.98 8.26 -6.03
N THR A 218 -8.49 7.25 -6.72
CA THR A 218 -7.68 6.13 -7.22
C THR A 218 -6.66 6.62 -8.24
N LEU A 219 -7.11 7.41 -9.22
CA LEU A 219 -6.25 8.00 -10.24
C LEU A 219 -5.14 8.86 -9.62
N TYR A 220 -5.49 9.67 -8.61
CA TYR A 220 -4.52 10.48 -7.86
C TYR A 220 -3.41 9.62 -7.23
N PHE A 221 -3.77 8.55 -6.51
CA PHE A 221 -2.76 7.69 -5.87
C PHE A 221 -1.92 6.92 -6.89
N VAL A 222 -2.51 6.47 -8.01
CA VAL A 222 -1.76 5.79 -9.08
C VAL A 222 -0.74 6.74 -9.71
N ILE A 223 -1.14 7.94 -10.11
CA ILE A 223 -0.23 8.95 -10.69
C ILE A 223 0.88 9.28 -9.70
N SER A 224 0.53 9.51 -8.43
CA SER A 224 1.50 9.83 -7.39
C SER A 224 2.50 8.69 -7.15
N THR A 225 2.04 7.44 -7.21
CA THR A 225 2.89 6.25 -7.10
C THR A 225 3.88 6.16 -8.26
N VAL A 226 3.44 6.44 -9.50
CA VAL A 226 4.31 6.45 -10.68
C VAL A 226 5.38 7.53 -10.54
N VAL A 227 4.99 8.75 -10.15
CA VAL A 227 5.92 9.88 -9.96
C VAL A 227 6.95 9.58 -8.87
N LEU A 228 6.51 9.10 -7.69
CA LEU A 228 7.42 8.75 -6.60
C LEU A 228 8.33 7.56 -6.95
N SER A 229 7.83 6.57 -7.69
CA SER A 229 8.63 5.45 -8.16
C SER A 229 9.74 5.91 -9.13
N ALA A 230 9.43 6.86 -10.03
CA ALA A 230 10.43 7.47 -10.90
C ALA A 230 11.48 8.25 -10.09
N LEU A 231 11.05 8.98 -9.05
CA LEU A 231 11.95 9.67 -8.12
C LEU A 231 12.83 8.68 -7.35
N ASN A 232 12.29 7.56 -6.89
CA ASN A 232 13.05 6.50 -6.21
C ASN A 232 14.15 5.94 -7.12
N VAL A 233 13.83 5.63 -8.38
CA VAL A 233 14.81 5.18 -9.38
C VAL A 233 15.88 6.24 -9.65
N TYR A 234 15.49 7.51 -9.73
CA TYR A 234 16.43 8.61 -9.92
C TYR A 234 17.39 8.78 -8.73
N LEU A 235 16.87 8.73 -7.50
CA LEU A 235 17.68 8.84 -6.28
C LEU A 235 18.69 7.70 -6.18
N MET A 236 18.28 6.46 -6.49
CA MET A 236 19.19 5.32 -6.49
C MET A 236 20.35 5.51 -7.47
N LYS A 237 20.05 5.80 -8.74
CA LYS A 237 21.08 5.92 -9.81
C LYS A 237 22.08 7.04 -9.58
N ARG A 238 21.64 8.16 -9.01
CA ARG A 238 22.49 9.38 -8.94
C ARG A 238 23.21 9.53 -7.61
N TRP A 239 22.69 8.96 -6.53
CA TRP A 239 23.15 9.28 -5.18
C TRP A 239 23.36 8.06 -4.27
N VAL A 240 22.86 6.87 -4.63
CA VAL A 240 23.06 5.63 -3.84
C VAL A 240 24.11 4.73 -4.49
N GLU A 241 24.18 4.70 -5.82
CA GLU A 241 25.29 4.06 -6.53
C GLU A 241 26.55 4.94 -6.39
N THR A 242 27.54 4.49 -5.63
CA THR A 242 28.91 5.02 -5.79
C THR A 242 29.30 4.75 -7.23
N SER A 243 29.32 5.79 -8.06
CA SER A 243 29.85 5.74 -9.42
C SER A 243 31.23 5.09 -9.40
N THR A 244 31.31 3.79 -9.69
CA THR A 244 32.51 3.16 -10.23
C THR A 244 32.66 3.62 -11.68
N LYS A 245 32.88 4.93 -11.85
CA LYS A 245 33.78 5.42 -12.88
C LYS A 245 35.17 5.39 -12.25
N ALA A 246 35.70 4.19 -12.09
CA ALA A 246 37.13 4.01 -12.00
C ALA A 246 37.66 4.08 -13.43
N ALA A 247 38.45 5.12 -13.69
CA ALA A 247 39.40 5.32 -14.78
C ALA A 247 38.97 4.92 -16.20
#